data_AF-A0A3B0PTD8-F1
#
_entry.id   AF-A0A3B0PTD8-F1
#
_cell.length_a   1.000
_cell.length_b   1.000
_cell.length_c   1.000
_cell.angle_alpha   90.00
_cell.angle_beta   90.00
_cell.angle_gamma   90.00
#
_symmetry.space_group_name_H-M   'P 1'
#
loop_
_entity.id
_entity.type
_entity.pdbx_description
1 polymer ?
#
loop_
_entity_poly.entity_id
_entity_poly.type
_entity_poly.pdbx_seq_one_letter_code
_entity_poly.pdbx_strand_id
1 'polypeptide(L)'
;MNQENNETKYNNLIQWYPGHMAKGFREIKDTATLADIFIVVLDARAPISSYNEDFDQIAPQKPRLFIITKSDLMDPKKKSIITARFKNEHVLW
;
A
#
# COMPACT_ATOMS: atom_id res chain seq x y z
N MET A 1 2.24 19.64 34.52
CA MET A 1 1.04 19.53 33.66
C MET A 1 1.51 19.50 32.21
N ASN A 2 1.47 18.32 31.57
CA ASN A 2 1.47 18.06 30.11
C ASN A 2 1.62 16.55 29.87
N GLN A 3 0.82 15.74 30.58
CA GLN A 3 0.77 14.28 30.36
C GLN A 3 -0.30 13.88 29.33
N GLU A 4 -1.27 14.77 29.01
CA GLU A 4 -2.40 14.48 28.11
C GLU A 4 -2.04 14.40 26.61
N ASN A 5 -0.88 14.91 26.17
CA ASN A 5 -0.54 14.97 24.73
C ASN A 5 0.06 13.69 24.15
N ASN A 6 0.39 12.69 24.96
CA ASN A 6 1.03 11.46 24.48
C ASN A 6 0.03 10.33 24.19
N GLU A 7 -1.13 10.29 24.87
CA GLU A 7 -2.13 9.25 24.67
C GLU A 7 -2.83 9.37 23.31
N THR A 8 -3.09 10.59 22.83
CA THR A 8 -3.73 10.81 21.52
C THR A 8 -2.80 10.48 20.34
N LYS A 9 -1.48 10.51 20.56
CA LYS A 9 -0.46 10.34 19.51
C LYS A 9 -0.44 8.93 18.92
N TYR A 10 -0.93 7.94 19.66
CA TYR A 10 -0.88 6.52 19.27
C TYR A 10 -2.26 5.88 19.05
N ASN A 11 -3.36 6.65 19.06
CA ASN A 11 -4.71 6.11 18.82
C ASN A 11 -4.86 5.38 17.47
N ASN A 12 -3.95 5.63 16.51
CA ASN A 12 -3.93 4.98 15.20
C ASN A 12 -2.74 4.02 15.00
N LEU A 13 -2.02 3.65 16.06
CA LEU A 13 -0.86 2.76 15.94
C LEU A 13 -1.34 1.31 15.75
N ILE A 14 -1.25 0.81 14.53
CA ILE A 14 -1.60 -0.58 14.20
C ILE A 14 -0.54 -1.52 14.80
N GLN A 15 -1.00 -2.55 15.49
CA GLN A 15 -0.14 -3.58 16.04
C GLN A 15 -0.15 -4.83 15.13
N TRP A 16 1.00 -5.17 14.57
CA TRP A 16 1.16 -6.23 13.58
C TRP A 16 1.68 -7.55 14.18
N TYR A 17 0.87 -8.24 14.99
CA TYR A 17 1.15 -9.62 15.39
C TYR A 17 0.55 -10.61 14.39
N PRO A 18 1.07 -11.87 14.32
CA PRO A 18 0.67 -12.86 13.31
C PRO A 18 -0.85 -13.03 13.15
N GLY A 19 -1.60 -13.05 14.26
CA GLY A 19 -3.06 -13.18 14.23
C GLY A 19 -3.79 -12.01 13.55
N HIS A 20 -3.30 -10.77 13.75
CA HIS A 20 -3.88 -9.59 13.11
C HIS A 20 -3.59 -9.56 11.61
N MET A 21 -2.35 -9.88 11.21
CA MET A 21 -2.00 -9.99 9.79
C MET A 21 -2.88 -11.04 9.10
N ALA A 22 -2.97 -12.25 9.66
CA ALA A 22 -3.79 -13.32 9.09
C ALA A 22 -5.27 -12.92 8.94
N LYS A 23 -5.82 -12.22 9.94
CA LYS A 23 -7.18 -11.67 9.88
C LYS A 23 -7.33 -10.65 8.74
N GLY A 24 -6.43 -9.66 8.66
CA GLY A 24 -6.48 -8.64 7.61
C GLY A 24 -6.36 -9.22 6.20
N PHE A 25 -5.44 -10.17 6.00
CA PHE A 25 -5.30 -10.90 4.74
C PHE A 25 -6.58 -11.65 4.36
N ARG A 26 -7.24 -12.29 5.32
CA ARG A 26 -8.52 -12.98 5.09
C ARG A 26 -9.63 -12.01 4.68
N GLU A 27 -9.76 -10.90 5.39
CA GLU A 27 -10.77 -9.87 5.07
C GLU A 27 -10.55 -9.26 3.68
N ILE A 28 -9.29 -9.00 3.30
CA ILE A 28 -8.93 -8.56 1.95
C ILE A 28 -9.31 -9.63 0.92
N LYS A 29 -8.99 -10.90 1.16
CA LYS A 29 -9.32 -12.00 0.25
C LYS A 29 -10.84 -12.14 0.05
N ASP A 30 -11.61 -12.05 1.11
CA ASP A 30 -13.07 -12.19 1.07
C ASP A 30 -13.68 -11.01 0.28
N THR A 31 -13.24 -9.78 0.55
CA THR A 31 -13.70 -8.57 -0.16
C THR A 31 -13.20 -8.48 -1.60
N ALA A 32 -12.03 -9.05 -1.91
CA ALA A 32 -11.47 -9.10 -3.25
C ALA A 32 -12.43 -9.77 -4.24
N THR A 33 -13.23 -10.75 -3.82
CA THR A 33 -14.19 -11.43 -4.70
C THR A 33 -15.30 -10.51 -5.22
N LEU A 34 -15.64 -9.46 -4.47
CA LEU A 34 -16.70 -8.51 -4.78
C LEU A 34 -16.21 -7.27 -5.56
N ALA A 35 -14.91 -6.99 -5.53
CA ALA A 35 -14.33 -5.85 -6.25
C ALA A 35 -14.11 -6.16 -7.74
N ASP A 36 -13.96 -5.15 -8.58
CA ASP A 36 -13.53 -5.31 -9.98
C ASP A 36 -12.04 -5.03 -10.18
N ILE A 37 -11.50 -4.06 -9.43
CA ILE A 37 -10.13 -3.55 -9.53
C ILE A 37 -9.58 -3.24 -8.14
N PHE A 38 -8.27 -3.37 -7.95
CA PHE A 38 -7.59 -2.81 -6.79
C PHE A 38 -6.98 -1.45 -7.09
N ILE A 39 -7.16 -0.51 -6.17
CA ILE A 39 -6.44 0.76 -6.18
C ILE A 39 -5.35 0.67 -5.12
N VAL A 40 -4.10 0.65 -5.55
CA VAL A 40 -2.94 0.48 -4.66
C VAL A 40 -2.25 1.83 -4.53
N VAL A 41 -2.28 2.37 -3.32
CA VAL A 41 -1.68 3.68 -3.02
C VAL A 41 -0.30 3.48 -2.42
N LEU A 42 0.72 4.05 -3.06
CA LEU A 42 2.12 3.94 -2.67
C LEU A 42 2.72 5.32 -2.38
N ASP A 43 3.80 5.36 -1.61
CA ASP A 43 4.55 6.57 -1.31
C ASP A 43 5.71 6.72 -2.31
N ALA A 44 5.81 7.86 -3.01
CA ALA A 44 6.79 8.08 -4.08
C ALA A 44 8.26 8.06 -3.60
N ARG A 45 8.51 8.20 -2.29
CA ARG A 45 9.87 8.16 -1.73
C ARG A 45 10.43 6.73 -1.68
N ALA A 46 9.55 5.73 -1.56
CA ALA A 46 9.92 4.32 -1.49
C ALA A 46 8.85 3.40 -2.11
N PRO A 47 8.41 3.63 -3.35
CA PRO A 47 7.18 3.02 -3.88
C PRO A 47 7.27 1.50 -3.99
N ILE A 48 8.45 0.98 -4.31
CA ILE A 48 8.70 -0.47 -4.37
C ILE A 48 8.59 -1.09 -2.97
N SER A 49 9.19 -0.46 -1.95
CA SER A 49 9.19 -0.99 -0.57
C SER A 49 7.88 -0.74 0.17
N SER A 50 7.08 0.24 -0.27
CA SER A 50 5.73 0.48 0.27
C SER A 50 4.70 -0.51 -0.26
N TYR A 51 5.03 -1.32 -1.28
CA TYR A 51 4.15 -2.35 -1.80
C TYR A 51 4.32 -3.66 -1.03
N ASN A 52 3.20 -4.33 -0.73
CA ASN A 52 3.20 -5.67 -0.14
C ASN A 52 3.03 -6.70 -1.26
N GLU A 53 4.08 -7.46 -1.57
CA GLU A 53 4.07 -8.47 -2.64
C GLU A 53 3.17 -9.67 -2.33
N ASP A 54 2.82 -9.93 -1.07
CA ASP A 54 1.86 -10.99 -0.71
C ASP A 54 0.47 -10.71 -1.32
N PHE A 55 0.17 -9.46 -1.64
CA PHE A 55 -1.08 -9.04 -2.27
C PHE A 55 -1.24 -9.60 -3.70
N ASP A 56 -0.12 -9.91 -4.37
CA ASP A 56 -0.13 -10.55 -5.68
C ASP A 56 -0.70 -11.98 -5.60
N GLN A 57 -0.53 -12.65 -4.46
CA GLN A 57 -1.00 -14.02 -4.24
C GLN A 57 -2.49 -14.08 -3.86
N ILE A 58 -3.05 -13.02 -3.26
CA ILE A 58 -4.45 -12.99 -2.83
C ILE A 58 -5.39 -13.04 -4.04
N ALA A 59 -5.09 -12.24 -5.06
CA ALA A 59 -5.95 -12.03 -6.22
C ALA A 59 -5.10 -11.75 -7.48
N PRO A 60 -4.39 -12.76 -8.01
CA PRO A 60 -3.39 -12.57 -9.07
C PRO A 60 -3.98 -12.04 -10.37
N GLN A 61 -5.21 -12.42 -10.71
CA GLN A 61 -5.85 -12.07 -11.98
C GLN A 61 -6.57 -10.72 -11.96
N LYS A 62 -6.66 -10.06 -10.81
CA LYS A 62 -7.44 -8.83 -10.68
C LYS A 62 -6.59 -7.63 -11.13
N PRO A 63 -7.11 -6.77 -12.03
CA PRO A 63 -6.37 -5.58 -12.43
C PRO A 63 -6.08 -4.68 -11.23
N ARG A 64 -4.98 -3.94 -11.33
CA ARG A 64 -4.50 -3.01 -10.30
C ARG A 64 -4.19 -1.66 -10.95
N LEU A 65 -4.57 -0.60 -10.24
CA LEU A 65 -4.20 0.77 -10.52
C LEU A 65 -3.30 1.26 -9.40
N PHE A 66 -2.02 1.51 -9.70
CA PHE A 66 -1.10 2.11 -8.75
C PHE A 66 -1.23 3.63 -8.75
N ILE A 67 -1.35 4.21 -7.57
CA ILE A 67 -1.34 5.65 -7.32
C ILE A 67 -0.10 5.97 -6.50
N ILE A 68 0.84 6.68 -7.09
CA ILE A 68 2.07 7.10 -6.43
C ILE A 68 1.88 8.48 -5.83
N THR A 69 1.60 8.52 -4.53
CA THR A 69 1.38 9.76 -3.78
C THR A 69 2.69 10.44 -3.39
N LYS A 70 2.64 11.75 -3.10
CA LYS A 70 3.81 12.56 -2.71
C LYS A 70 4.89 12.60 -3.79
N SER A 71 4.48 12.63 -5.05
CA SER A 71 5.37 12.64 -6.21
C SER A 71 6.29 13.86 -6.25
N ASP A 72 5.94 14.95 -5.55
CA ASP A 72 6.76 16.12 -5.30
C ASP A 72 8.03 15.83 -4.48
N LEU A 73 8.01 14.80 -3.62
CA LEU A 73 9.14 14.40 -2.76
C LEU A 73 10.05 13.33 -3.37
N MET A 74 9.73 12.84 -4.58
CA MET A 74 10.49 11.79 -5.24
C MET A 74 11.76 12.33 -5.91
N ASP A 75 12.83 11.52 -5.95
CA ASP A 75 13.94 11.73 -6.87
C ASP A 75 13.49 11.54 -8.35
N PRO A 76 13.45 12.60 -9.17
CA PRO A 76 12.96 12.52 -10.55
C PRO A 76 13.74 11.54 -11.41
N LYS A 77 15.03 11.30 -11.11
CA LYS A 77 15.88 10.36 -11.86
C LYS A 77 15.43 8.91 -11.70
N LYS A 78 14.70 8.58 -10.64
CA LYS A 78 14.21 7.22 -10.35
C LYS A 78 12.85 6.92 -10.98
N LYS A 79 12.14 7.93 -11.49
CA LYS A 79 10.78 7.77 -12.04
C LYS A 79 10.70 6.68 -13.10
N SER A 80 11.68 6.63 -14.01
CA SER A 80 11.74 5.63 -15.08
C SER A 80 11.86 4.20 -14.55
N ILE A 81 12.71 3.98 -13.55
CA ILE A 81 12.91 2.67 -12.92
C ILE A 81 11.64 2.22 -12.22
N ILE A 82 10.98 3.13 -11.51
CA ILE A 82 9.73 2.86 -10.79
C ILE A 82 8.61 2.52 -11.79
N THR A 83 8.42 3.32 -12.84
CA THR A 83 7.44 3.02 -13.89
C THR A 83 7.72 1.68 -14.56
N ALA A 84 9.00 1.31 -14.76
CA ALA A 84 9.36 0.01 -15.32
C ALA A 84 8.98 -1.17 -14.41
N ARG A 85 9.12 -1.03 -13.08
CA ARG A 85 8.74 -2.08 -12.10
C ARG A 85 7.25 -2.43 -12.15
N PHE A 86 6.41 -1.47 -12.48
CA PHE A 86 4.95 -1.60 -12.51
C PHE A 86 4.38 -1.58 -13.95
N LYS A 87 5.22 -1.75 -14.98
CA LYS A 87 4.87 -1.55 -16.40
C LYS A 87 3.68 -2.36 -16.90
N ASN A 88 3.42 -3.52 -16.31
CA ASN A 88 2.30 -4.39 -16.69
C ASN A 88 0.95 -3.88 -16.15
N GLU A 89 0.97 -2.84 -15.32
CA GLU A 89 -0.19 -2.27 -14.65
C GLU A 89 -0.24 -0.74 -14.87
N HIS A 90 -1.39 -0.13 -14.62
CA HIS A 90 -1.55 1.31 -14.79
C HIS A 90 -0.98 2.06 -13.59
N VAL A 91 -0.16 3.09 -13.84
CA VAL A 91 0.48 3.91 -12.80
C VAL A 91 0.09 5.37 -12.97
N LEU A 92 -0.42 5.98 -11.90
CA LEU A 92 -0.69 7.41 -11.77
C LEU A 92 0.28 8.03 -10.75
N TRP A 93 0.69 9.26 -11.00
CA TRP A 93 1.68 10.01 -10.22
C TRP A 93 1.08 11.30 -9.64
#